data_AF-K3YML5-F1
#
_entry.id   AF-K3YML5-F1
#
_cell.length_a   1.000
_cell.length_b   1.000
_cell.length_c   1.000
_cell.angle_alpha   90.00
_cell.angle_beta   90.00
_cell.angle_gamma   90.00
#
_symmetry.space_group_name_H-M   'P 1'
#
loop_
_entity.id
_entity.type
_entity.pdbx_description
1 polymer ?
#
loop_
_entity_poly.entity_id
_entity_poly.type
_entity_poly.pdbx_seq_one_letter_code
_entity_poly.pdbx_strand_id
1 'polypeptide(L)'
;EEEEEDDKDYFEAEEKDLESDEALWALYERWCKAFNQERSLDEMARRFSKFKETVLSVESNKKARLPYRFEINKFADGKMAELVSPKWFPTEFHS
;
A
#
# COMPACT_ATOMS: atom_id res chain seq x y z
N GLU A 1 -27.44 -12.94 -8.72
CA GLU A 1 -27.33 -11.51 -8.42
C GLU A 1 -25.85 -11.20 -8.53
N GLU A 2 -25.46 -10.62 -9.67
CA GLU A 2 -24.09 -10.18 -9.89
C GLU A 2 -23.98 -8.85 -9.14
N GLU A 3 -23.34 -8.89 -7.97
CA GLU A 3 -23.00 -7.68 -7.24
C GLU A 3 -22.04 -6.90 -8.13
N GLU A 4 -22.46 -5.74 -8.63
CA GLU A 4 -21.53 -4.80 -9.25
C GLU A 4 -20.53 -4.42 -8.16
N GLU A 5 -19.35 -5.03 -8.21
CA GLU A 5 -18.19 -4.66 -7.40
C GLU A 5 -17.89 -3.20 -7.72
N ASP A 6 -18.44 -2.30 -6.90
CA ASP A 6 -18.03 -0.91 -6.80
C ASP A 6 -16.50 -0.92 -6.83
N ASP A 7 -15.95 -0.33 -7.90
CA ASP A 7 -14.51 -0.23 -8.19
C ASP A 7 -13.89 0.62 -7.07
N LYS A 8 -13.68 0.01 -5.89
CA LYS A 8 -13.23 0.69 -4.68
C LYS A 8 -11.83 1.19 -4.93
N ASP A 9 -11.72 2.49 -5.22
CA ASP A 9 -10.42 3.15 -5.43
C ASP A 9 -9.59 3.23 -4.13
N TYR A 10 -10.22 2.97 -2.98
CA TYR A 10 -9.60 3.04 -1.67
C TYR A 10 -9.97 1.87 -0.75
N PHE A 11 -9.05 1.58 0.16
CA PHE A 11 -9.14 0.55 1.18
C PHE A 11 -8.98 1.19 2.56
N GLU A 12 -9.72 0.68 3.53
CA GLU A 12 -9.71 1.22 4.90
C GLU A 12 -8.99 0.25 5.84
N ALA A 13 -8.08 0.78 6.64
CA ALA A 13 -7.45 0.06 7.74
C ALA A 13 -8.13 0.44 9.05
N GLU A 14 -8.37 -0.54 9.92
CA GLU A 14 -8.86 -0.31 11.26
C GLU A 14 -7.68 -0.13 12.24
N GLU A 15 -7.90 0.52 13.39
CA GLU A 15 -6.84 0.70 14.39
C GLU A 15 -6.23 -0.63 14.85
N LYS A 16 -7.07 -1.67 14.98
CA LYS A 16 -6.65 -3.04 15.33
C LYS A 16 -5.67 -3.65 14.34
N ASP A 17 -5.73 -3.22 13.08
CA ASP A 17 -4.87 -3.75 12.02
C ASP A 17 -3.43 -3.21 12.12
N LEU A 18 -3.22 -2.17 12.92
CA LEU A 18 -1.94 -1.47 13.08
C LEU A 18 -1.21 -1.85 14.37
N GLU A 19 -1.84 -2.68 15.21
CA GLU A 19 -1.35 -3.01 16.56
C GLU A 19 -0.12 -3.92 16.54
N SER A 20 0.02 -4.76 15.50
CA SER A 20 1.13 -5.69 15.37
C SER A 20 1.49 -5.96 13.90
N ASP A 21 2.67 -6.53 13.67
CA ASP A 21 3.12 -6.89 12.32
C ASP A 21 2.25 -8.02 11.73
N GLU A 22 1.75 -8.93 12.57
CA GLU A 22 0.82 -9.99 12.17
C GLU A 22 -0.54 -9.41 11.74
N ALA A 23 -1.04 -8.39 12.45
CA ALA A 23 -2.27 -7.71 12.10
C ALA A 23 -2.12 -6.93 10.78
N LEU A 24 -0.99 -6.25 10.60
CA LEU A 24 -0.62 -5.57 9.35
C LEU A 24 -0.46 -6.55 8.19
N TRP A 25 0.06 -7.75 8.45
CA TRP A 25 0.15 -8.81 7.45
C TRP A 25 -1.24 -9.28 7.01
N ALA A 26 -2.15 -9.52 7.96
CA ALA A 26 -3.53 -9.87 7.66
C ALA A 26 -4.26 -8.75 6.89
N LEU A 27 -3.98 -7.49 7.22
CA LEU A 27 -4.45 -6.33 6.45
C LEU A 27 -3.93 -6.37 5.01
N TYR A 28 -2.65 -6.69 4.82
CA TYR A 28 -2.03 -6.77 3.50
C TYR A 28 -2.64 -7.88 2.63
N GLU A 29 -2.96 -9.03 3.23
CA GLU A 29 -3.69 -10.10 2.54
C GLU A 29 -5.10 -9.68 2.11
N ARG A 30 -5.82 -8.95 2.97
CA ARG A 30 -7.15 -8.40 2.63
C ARG A 30 -7.05 -7.34 1.52
N TRP A 31 -6.04 -6.49 1.58
CA TRP A 31 -5.75 -5.50 0.55
C TRP A 31 -5.44 -6.15 -0.81
N CYS A 32 -4.65 -7.22 -0.83
CA CYS A 32 -4.36 -7.97 -2.06
C CYS A 32 -5.66 -8.55 -2.67
N LYS A 33 -6.56 -9.08 -1.84
CA LYS A 33 -7.86 -9.58 -2.29
C LYS A 33 -8.76 -8.46 -2.82
N ALA A 34 -8.81 -7.32 -2.13
CA ALA A 34 -9.67 -6.20 -2.48
C ALA A 34 -9.30 -5.54 -3.83
N PHE A 35 -8.01 -5.55 -4.19
CA PHE A 35 -7.52 -4.96 -5.44
C PHE A 35 -7.12 -6.01 -6.50
N ASN A 36 -7.60 -7.26 -6.34
CA ASN A 36 -7.28 -8.41 -7.19
C ASN A 36 -5.78 -8.52 -7.55
N GLN A 37 -4.93 -8.29 -6.55
CA GLN A 37 -3.49 -8.32 -6.72
C GLN A 37 -2.95 -9.74 -6.53
N GLU A 38 -2.65 -10.42 -7.63
CA GLU A 38 -1.94 -11.70 -7.60
C GLU A 38 -0.46 -11.47 -7.30
N ARG A 39 -0.01 -11.88 -6.11
CA ARG A 39 1.40 -11.87 -5.69
C ARG A 39 1.78 -13.16 -4.99
N SER A 40 3.02 -13.60 -5.16
CA SER A 40 3.55 -14.71 -4.37
C SER A 40 3.80 -14.27 -2.93
N LEU A 41 3.81 -15.21 -1.98
CA LEU A 41 4.14 -14.92 -0.57
C LEU A 41 5.53 -14.28 -0.44
N ASP A 42 6.51 -14.71 -1.26
CA ASP A 42 7.84 -14.12 -1.29
C ASP A 42 7.81 -12.66 -1.81
N GLU A 43 6.99 -12.38 -2.82
CA GLU A 43 6.82 -11.04 -3.37
C GLU A 43 6.17 -10.11 -2.33
N MET A 44 5.17 -10.63 -1.61
CA MET A 44 4.51 -9.94 -0.51
C MET A 44 5.49 -9.67 0.63
N ALA A 45 6.27 -10.66 1.06
CA ALA A 45 7.24 -10.51 2.14
C ALA A 45 8.28 -9.42 1.84
N ARG A 46 8.75 -9.32 0.60
CA ARG A 46 9.69 -8.26 0.17
C ARG A 46 9.07 -6.87 0.21
N ARG A 47 7.78 -6.74 -0.11
CA ARG A 47 7.06 -5.46 -0.17
C ARG A 47 6.37 -5.07 1.13
N PHE A 48 6.30 -5.98 2.09
CA PHE A 48 5.59 -5.77 3.35
C PHE A 48 6.07 -4.53 4.09
N SER A 49 7.39 -4.31 4.16
CA SER A 49 7.95 -3.10 4.77
C SER A 49 7.43 -1.83 4.10
N LYS A 50 7.30 -1.83 2.77
CA LYS A 50 6.83 -0.68 2.01
C LYS A 50 5.33 -0.44 2.22
N PHE A 51 4.56 -1.51 2.21
CA PHE A 51 3.14 -1.46 2.52
C PHE A 51 2.89 -0.88 3.92
N LYS A 52 3.63 -1.36 4.93
CA LYS A 52 3.57 -0.86 6.30
C LYS A 52 3.86 0.64 6.41
N GLU A 53 4.91 1.12 5.75
CA GLU A 53 5.23 2.56 5.69
C GLU A 53 4.08 3.39 5.12
N THR A 54 3.46 2.91 4.03
CA THR A 54 2.34 3.60 3.39
C THR A 54 1.14 3.69 4.33
N VAL A 55 0.75 2.58 4.96
CA VAL A 55 -0.39 2.55 5.87
C VAL A 55 -0.16 3.48 7.06
N LEU A 56 1.01 3.45 7.69
CA LEU A 56 1.34 4.34 8.80
C LEU A 56 1.36 5.83 8.38
N SER A 57 1.76 6.12 7.15
CA SER A 57 1.74 7.47 6.59
C SER A 57 0.31 7.96 6.36
N VAL A 58 -0.57 7.10 5.86
CA VAL A 58 -2.01 7.39 5.71
C VAL A 58 -2.63 7.71 7.06
N GLU A 59 -2.36 6.91 8.08
CA GLU A 59 -2.91 7.10 9.43
C GLU A 59 -2.39 8.37 10.10
N SER A 60 -1.10 8.68 9.90
CA SER A 60 -0.52 9.94 10.35
C SER A 60 -1.14 11.14 9.62
N ASN A 61 -1.39 11.02 8.32
CA ASN A 61 -2.04 12.05 7.51
C ASN A 61 -3.50 12.28 7.93
N LYS A 62 -4.27 11.21 8.21
CA LYS A 62 -5.64 11.31 8.74
C LYS A 62 -5.71 12.05 10.07
N LYS A 63 -4.70 11.87 10.94
CA LYS A 63 -4.58 12.57 12.23
C LYS A 63 -4.10 14.01 12.07
N ALA A 64 -3.40 14.32 10.99
CA ALA A 64 -2.91 15.66 10.71
C ALA A 64 -4.04 16.57 10.18
N ARG A 65 -3.99 17.86 10.53
CA ARG A 65 -4.93 18.87 10.00
C ARG A 65 -4.44 19.40 8.65
N LEU A 66 -4.35 18.52 7.66
CA LEU A 66 -3.90 18.85 6.31
C LEU A 66 -5.10 19.12 5.39
N PRO A 67 -4.94 19.96 4.34
CA PRO A 67 -6.01 20.26 3.38
C PRO A 67 -6.27 19.11 2.38
N TYR A 68 -5.53 18.02 2.48
CA TYR A 68 -5.66 16.82 1.65
C TYR A 68 -5.57 15.57 2.52
N ARG A 69 -6.12 14.46 2.01
CA ARG A 69 -6.09 13.15 2.67
C ARG A 69 -5.40 12.12 1.80
N PHE A 70 -4.62 11.26 2.43
CA PHE A 70 -4.10 10.05 1.80
C PHE A 70 -5.01 8.87 2.12
N GLU A 71 -5.06 7.94 1.19
CA GLU A 71 -5.88 6.74 1.26
C GLU A 71 -5.04 5.54 0.82
N ILE A 72 -5.40 4.36 1.32
CA ILE A 72 -4.73 3.11 0.92
C ILE A 72 -5.32 2.69 -0.42
N ASN A 73 -4.60 2.95 -1.50
CA ASN A 73 -5.03 2.58 -2.85
C ASN A 73 -4.31 1.31 -3.34
N LYS A 74 -4.55 0.91 -4.59
CA LYS A 74 -3.93 -0.24 -5.25
C LYS A 74 -2.40 -0.17 -5.43
N PHE A 75 -1.77 0.94 -5.05
CA PHE A 75 -0.32 1.16 -5.13
C PHE A 75 0.37 1.18 -3.76
N ALA A 76 -0.33 0.83 -2.69
CA ALA A 76 0.17 0.93 -1.32
C ALA A 76 1.47 0.16 -1.07
N ASP A 77 1.72 -0.92 -1.81
CA ASP A 77 2.92 -1.74 -1.70
C ASP A 77 4.12 -1.26 -2.55
N GLY A 78 3.93 -0.19 -3.33
CA GLY A 78 4.97 0.42 -4.13
C GLY A 78 5.32 -0.28 -5.45
N LYS A 79 4.65 -1.37 -5.85
CA LYS A 79 4.95 -2.09 -7.12
C LYS A 79 4.92 -1.18 -8.35
N MET A 80 3.96 -0.25 -8.39
CA MET A 80 3.86 0.69 -9.51
C MET A 80 5.05 1.64 -9.60
N ALA A 81 5.64 2.05 -8.46
CA ALA A 81 6.85 2.87 -8.43
C ALA A 81 8.04 2.18 -9.10
N GLU A 82 8.15 0.85 -9.00
CA GLU A 82 9.20 0.06 -9.68
C GLU A 82 9.02 0.05 -11.20
N LEU A 83 7.77 0.06 -11.69
CA LEU A 83 7.47 0.07 -13.11
C LEU A 83 7.71 1.43 -13.75
N VAL A 84 7.43 2.52 -13.02
CA VAL A 84 7.58 3.89 -13.53
C VAL A 84 8.95 4.49 -13.26
N SER A 85 9.76 3.89 -12.39
CA SER A 85 11.14 4.33 -12.15
C SER A 85 11.96 4.10 -13.43
N PRO A 86 12.37 5.16 -14.15
CA PRO A 86 13.18 5.00 -15.34
C PRO A 86 14.53 4.43 -14.91
N LYS A 87 14.98 3.36 -15.57
CA LYS A 87 16.37 2.86 -15.52
C LYS A 87 17.42 3.86 -16.04
N TRP A 88 17.05 5.14 -16.13
CA TRP A 88 17.72 6.20 -16.89
C TRP A 88 18.34 7.30 -16.02
N PHE A 89 18.27 7.21 -14.70
CA PHE A 89 19.09 8.04 -13.82
C PHE A 89 20.29 7.22 -13.36
N PRO A 90 21.44 7.28 -14.05
CA PRO A 90 22.67 6.75 -13.47
C PRO A 90 22.92 7.48 -12.15
N THR A 91 23.09 6.71 -11.06
CA THR A 91 23.49 7.15 -9.73
C THR A 91 24.95 7.59 -9.69
N GLU A 92 25.34 8.44 -10.64
CA GLU A 92 26.65 9.06 -10.75
C GLU A 92 26.45 10.58 -10.78
N PHE A 93 25.90 11.13 -9.69
CA PHE A 93 26.16 12.52 -9.35
C PHE A 93 27.34 12.54 -8.37
N HIS A 94 28.53 12.24 -8.90
CA HIS A 94 29.77 12.59 -8.23
C HIS A 94 29.95 14.10 -8.36
N SER A 95 29.92 14.81 -7.24
CA SER A 95 30.55 16.12 -7.08
C SER A 95 31.32 16.17 -5.77
#